data_AF-A0A949FCZ2-F1
#
_entry.id   AF-A0A949FCZ2-F1
#
_cell.length_a   1.000
_cell.length_b   1.000
_cell.length_c   1.000
_cell.angle_alpha   90.00
_cell.angle_beta   90.00
_cell.angle_gamma   90.00
#
_symmetry.space_group_name_H-M   'P 1'
#
loop_
_entity.id
_entity.type
_entity.pdbx_description
1 polymer ?
#
loop_
_entity_poly.entity_id
_entity_poly.type
_entity_poly.pdbx_seq_one_letter_code
_entity_poly.pdbx_strand_id
1 'polypeptide(L)'
;MFRIFYSVKSFRIGYGGFGEMAVGIGFGPLIVLGSYYVQAQILPFRIFLISIPVGILIALVVFINEFPDYLADKSAGKRTIVVRLGKKNAMVLYHILLVSVYAAIVFLVIFKFLPVASLIVFLSLPLTIKAFTVSRKNFDKVYELLPANASTIGLHMAIGALLSIGIALDRILCA
;
A
#
# COMPACT_ATOMS: atom_id res chain seq x y z
N MET A 1 -5.87 -7.61 18.95
CA MET A 1 -7.12 -8.07 18.32
C MET A 1 -6.90 -8.69 16.93
N PHE A 2 -6.20 -8.03 15.98
CA PHE A 2 -5.87 -8.61 14.66
C PHE A 2 -5.05 -9.91 14.68
N ARG A 3 -4.09 -10.03 15.61
CA ARG A 3 -3.20 -11.21 15.75
C ARG A 3 -3.92 -12.51 16.12
N ILE A 4 -5.09 -12.42 16.76
CA ILE A 4 -5.86 -13.60 17.14
C ILE A 4 -6.44 -14.22 15.86
N PHE A 5 -7.14 -13.44 15.02
CA PHE A 5 -7.70 -13.93 13.75
C PHE A 5 -6.66 -14.49 12.77
N TYR A 6 -5.43 -13.98 12.76
CA TYR A 6 -4.37 -14.50 11.88
C TYR A 6 -3.83 -15.88 12.30
N SER A 7 -4.02 -16.27 13.57
CA SER A 7 -3.36 -17.42 14.19
C SER A 7 -4.30 -18.51 14.72
N VAL A 8 -5.62 -18.28 14.83
CA VAL A 8 -6.57 -19.31 15.28
C VAL A 8 -6.86 -20.32 14.16
N LYS A 9 -6.69 -21.60 14.48
CA LYS A 9 -6.84 -22.79 13.61
C LYS A 9 -8.15 -22.86 12.79
N SER A 10 -9.20 -22.13 13.18
CA SER A 10 -10.53 -22.15 12.53
C SER A 10 -10.77 -21.02 11.51
N PHE A 11 -10.00 -19.92 11.54
CA PHE A 11 -10.13 -18.80 10.61
C PHE A 11 -8.82 -18.61 9.84
N ARG A 12 -8.51 -19.56 8.94
CA ARG A 12 -7.31 -19.53 8.09
C ARG A 12 -7.45 -18.49 6.96
N ILE A 13 -7.61 -17.20 7.28
CA ILE A 13 -7.70 -16.11 6.31
C ILE A 13 -6.42 -16.04 5.46
N GLY A 14 -5.26 -16.36 6.05
CA GLY A 14 -3.97 -16.46 5.35
C GLY A 14 -3.84 -17.64 4.36
N TYR A 15 -4.79 -18.58 4.35
CA TYR A 15 -4.81 -19.68 3.37
C TYR A 15 -5.70 -19.40 2.15
N GLY A 16 -6.55 -18.37 2.19
CA GLY A 16 -7.52 -18.08 1.14
C GLY A 16 -7.11 -17.01 0.12
N GLY A 17 -6.00 -16.31 0.33
CA GLY A 17 -5.57 -15.17 -0.51
C GLY A 17 -6.35 -13.87 -0.27
N PHE A 18 -7.33 -13.89 0.64
CA PHE A 18 -8.07 -12.69 1.07
C PHE A 18 -7.37 -11.93 2.21
N GLY A 19 -6.34 -12.54 2.83
CA GLY A 19 -5.57 -11.91 3.91
C GLY A 19 -4.89 -10.62 3.46
N GLU A 20 -4.33 -10.58 2.26
CA GLU A 20 -3.64 -9.41 1.70
C GLU A 20 -4.59 -8.23 1.48
N MET A 21 -5.78 -8.49 0.92
CA MET A 21 -6.84 -7.48 0.80
C MET A 21 -7.36 -7.02 2.18
N ALA A 22 -7.53 -7.96 3.12
CA ALA A 22 -7.95 -7.64 4.49
C ALA A 22 -6.91 -6.81 5.24
N VAL A 23 -5.62 -7.00 4.96
CA VAL A 23 -4.52 -6.18 5.50
C VAL A 23 -4.53 -4.79 4.84
N GLY A 24 -4.67 -4.69 3.52
CA GLY A 24 -4.80 -3.39 2.85
C GLY A 24 -5.98 -2.55 3.35
N ILE A 25 -7.15 -3.17 3.49
CA ILE A 25 -8.37 -2.52 4.03
C ILE A 25 -8.22 -2.24 5.54
N GLY A 26 -7.64 -3.19 6.26
CA GLY A 26 -7.47 -3.14 7.72
C GLY A 26 -6.50 -2.07 8.17
N PHE A 27 -5.39 -1.89 7.46
CA PHE A 27 -4.37 -0.92 7.80
C PHE A 27 -4.52 0.42 7.04
N GLY A 28 -5.25 0.45 5.92
CA GLY A 28 -5.58 1.68 5.21
C GLY A 28 -6.84 2.36 5.79
N PRO A 29 -8.02 2.15 5.19
CA PRO A 29 -9.27 2.78 5.61
C PRO A 29 -9.58 2.68 7.10
N LEU A 30 -9.48 1.49 7.72
CA LEU A 30 -9.89 1.35 9.12
C LEU A 30 -9.02 2.16 10.08
N ILE A 31 -7.68 2.15 9.91
CA ILE A 31 -6.79 2.94 10.76
C ILE A 31 -6.99 4.44 10.49
N VAL A 32 -7.01 4.86 9.23
CA VAL A 32 -7.13 6.28 8.88
C VAL A 32 -8.47 6.86 9.36
N LEU A 33 -9.57 6.15 9.12
CA LEU A 33 -10.90 6.56 9.59
C LEU A 33 -10.98 6.55 11.11
N GLY A 34 -10.46 5.51 11.78
CA GLY A 34 -10.45 5.43 13.24
C GLY A 34 -9.67 6.58 13.88
N SER A 35 -8.46 6.85 13.37
CA SER A 35 -7.64 7.97 13.83
C SER A 35 -8.32 9.32 13.62
N TYR A 36 -8.98 9.52 12.48
CA TYR A 36 -9.71 10.76 12.20
C TYR A 36 -10.94 10.91 13.10
N TYR A 37 -11.71 9.84 13.29
CA TYR A 37 -12.91 9.87 14.13
C TYR A 37 -12.61 10.22 15.58
N VAL A 38 -11.54 9.65 16.17
CA VAL A 38 -11.15 9.98 17.55
C VAL A 38 -10.84 11.49 17.70
N GLN A 39 -10.27 12.12 16.67
CA GLN A 39 -9.89 13.54 16.69
C GLN A 39 -11.05 14.49 16.36
N ALA A 40 -11.83 14.17 15.33
CA ALA A 40 -12.83 15.07 14.75
C ALA A 40 -14.28 14.72 15.11
N GLN A 41 -14.51 13.53 15.67
CA GLN A 41 -15.85 13.00 16.02
C GLN A 41 -16.85 12.94 14.85
N ILE A 42 -16.35 13.00 13.60
CA ILE A 42 -17.13 12.88 12.37
C ILE A 42 -16.38 11.99 11.36
N LEU A 43 -17.10 11.39 10.43
CA LEU A 43 -16.53 10.57 9.34
C LEU A 43 -17.02 11.05 7.97
N PRO A 44 -16.45 12.15 7.43
CA PRO A 44 -16.79 12.59 6.09
C PRO A 44 -16.29 11.57 5.07
N PHE A 45 -17.09 11.33 4.03
CA PHE A 45 -16.75 10.40 2.94
C PHE A 45 -15.40 10.72 2.27
N ARG A 46 -15.02 12.01 2.25
CA ARG A 46 -13.71 12.47 1.78
C ARG A 46 -12.54 11.75 2.46
N ILE A 47 -12.62 11.47 3.77
CA ILE A 47 -11.53 10.82 4.52
C ILE A 47 -11.39 9.36 4.10
N PHE A 48 -12.51 8.69 3.80
CA PHE A 48 -12.47 7.35 3.22
C PHE A 48 -11.73 7.35 1.89
N LEU A 49 -12.01 8.30 1.00
CA LEU A 49 -11.31 8.40 -0.28
C LEU A 49 -9.81 8.67 -0.12
N ILE A 50 -9.41 9.55 0.81
CA ILE A 50 -8.00 9.86 1.11
C ILE A 50 -7.27 8.63 1.68
N SER A 51 -7.96 7.74 2.39
CA SER A 51 -7.37 6.53 2.95
C SER A 51 -7.00 5.46 1.90
N ILE A 52 -7.59 5.52 0.69
CA ILE A 52 -7.38 4.54 -0.37
C ILE A 52 -5.90 4.46 -0.81
N PRO A 53 -5.23 5.55 -1.24
CA PRO A 53 -3.82 5.49 -1.63
C PRO A 53 -2.91 5.01 -0.49
N VAL A 54 -3.23 5.36 0.76
CA VAL A 54 -2.49 4.88 1.95
C VAL A 54 -2.66 3.37 2.12
N GLY A 55 -3.88 2.86 1.98
CA GLY A 55 -4.16 1.42 2.03
C GLY A 55 -3.47 0.63 0.92
N ILE A 56 -3.42 1.18 -0.30
CA ILE A 56 -2.67 0.58 -1.42
C ILE A 56 -1.18 0.53 -1.10
N LEU A 57 -0.60 1.58 -0.52
CA LEU A 57 0.82 1.59 -0.14
C LEU A 57 1.16 0.53 0.91
N ILE A 58 0.28 0.35 1.91
CA ILE A 58 0.50 -0.68 2.93
C ILE A 58 0.33 -2.07 2.33
N ALA A 59 -0.67 -2.26 1.46
CA ALA A 59 -0.84 -3.49 0.71
C ALA A 59 0.40 -3.82 -0.13
N LEU A 60 1.00 -2.82 -0.81
CA LEU A 60 2.23 -2.99 -1.59
C LEU A 60 3.42 -3.47 -0.73
N VAL A 61 3.59 -2.91 0.47
CA VAL A 61 4.66 -3.32 1.40
C VAL A 61 4.51 -4.79 1.80
N VAL A 62 3.29 -5.22 2.12
CA VAL A 62 3.04 -6.62 2.48
C VAL A 62 3.17 -7.52 1.27
N PHE A 63 2.63 -7.10 0.13
CA PHE A 63 2.61 -7.88 -1.10
C PHE A 63 4.02 -8.17 -1.63
N ILE A 64 4.92 -7.18 -1.65
CA ILE A 64 6.31 -7.44 -2.09
C ILE A 64 7.07 -8.34 -1.12
N ASN A 65 6.68 -8.35 0.16
CA ASN A 65 7.28 -9.21 1.18
C ASN A 65 6.88 -10.68 1.03
N GLU A 66 5.85 -11.01 0.26
CA GLU A 66 5.42 -12.41 0.01
C GLU A 66 6.20 -13.10 -1.12
N PHE A 67 6.92 -12.36 -1.95
CA PHE A 67 7.70 -12.93 -3.05
C PHE A 67 8.82 -13.87 -2.59
N PRO A 68 9.61 -13.53 -1.56
CA PRO A 68 10.56 -14.46 -0.92
C PRO A 68 9.91 -15.76 -0.45
N ASP A 69 8.72 -15.67 0.12
CA ASP A 69 8.04 -16.79 0.78
C ASP A 69 7.26 -17.69 -0.18
N TYR A 70 7.21 -17.37 -1.48
CA TYR A 70 6.43 -18.09 -2.49
C TYR A 70 6.57 -19.62 -2.45
N LEU A 71 7.81 -20.15 -2.35
CA LEU A 71 8.02 -21.60 -2.36
C LEU A 71 7.55 -22.26 -1.05
N ALA A 72 7.81 -21.61 0.08
CA ALA A 72 7.39 -22.09 1.41
C ALA A 72 5.86 -22.03 1.56
N ASP A 73 5.24 -20.95 1.08
CA ASP A 73 3.79 -20.78 1.12
C ASP A 73 3.09 -21.76 0.18
N LYS A 74 3.65 -22.00 -1.01
CA LYS A 74 3.15 -22.99 -1.95
C LYS A 74 3.24 -24.41 -1.38
N SER A 75 4.37 -24.80 -0.78
CA SER A 75 4.53 -26.14 -0.19
C SER A 75 3.66 -26.36 1.04
N ALA A 76 3.40 -25.30 1.83
CA ALA A 76 2.47 -25.31 2.95
C ALA A 76 0.99 -25.29 2.53
N GLY A 77 0.69 -25.25 1.22
CA GLY A 77 -0.67 -25.21 0.70
C GLY A 77 -1.41 -23.89 0.96
N LYS A 78 -0.69 -22.80 1.24
CA LYS A 78 -1.30 -21.46 1.31
C LYS A 78 -1.68 -21.01 -0.09
N ARG A 79 -2.73 -20.19 -0.19
CA ARG A 79 -3.21 -19.61 -1.45
C ARG A 79 -3.11 -18.09 -1.44
N THR A 80 -1.95 -17.55 -1.05
CA THR A 80 -1.66 -16.10 -1.19
C THR A 80 -1.83 -15.66 -2.64
N ILE A 81 -2.05 -14.37 -2.89
CA ILE A 81 -2.23 -13.85 -4.25
C ILE A 81 -0.96 -14.13 -5.06
N VAL A 82 0.23 -14.02 -4.47
CA VAL A 82 1.50 -14.37 -5.13
C VAL A 82 1.55 -15.85 -5.52
N VAL A 83 1.09 -16.77 -4.66
CA VAL A 83 0.99 -18.20 -4.99
C VAL A 83 -0.06 -18.48 -6.07
N ARG A 84 -1.22 -17.83 -6.00
CA ARG A 84 -2.35 -18.03 -6.93
C ARG A 84 -2.07 -17.50 -8.33
N LEU A 85 -1.50 -16.30 -8.44
CA LEU A 85 -1.17 -15.67 -9.71
C LEU A 85 0.15 -16.18 -10.30
N GLY A 86 1.03 -16.71 -9.46
CA GLY A 86 2.42 -16.96 -9.78
C GLY A 86 3.24 -15.67 -9.78
N LYS A 87 4.55 -15.79 -9.52
CA LYS A 87 5.45 -14.63 -9.33
C LYS A 87 5.38 -13.61 -10.47
N LYS A 88 5.33 -14.05 -11.73
CA LYS A 88 5.29 -13.16 -12.90
C LYS A 88 4.05 -12.27 -12.91
N ASN A 89 2.85 -12.84 -12.79
CA ASN A 89 1.60 -12.09 -12.83
C ASN A 89 1.39 -11.28 -11.54
N ALA A 90 1.84 -11.82 -10.40
CA ALA A 90 1.88 -11.07 -9.15
C ALA A 90 2.75 -9.82 -9.29
N MET A 91 3.90 -9.90 -9.97
CA MET A 91 4.77 -8.74 -10.17
C MET A 91 4.12 -7.67 -11.06
N VAL A 92 3.37 -8.08 -12.08
CA VAL A 92 2.54 -7.16 -12.88
C VAL A 92 1.50 -6.45 -12.01
N LEU A 93 0.82 -7.19 -11.12
CA LEU A 93 -0.14 -6.60 -10.18
C LEU A 93 0.54 -5.60 -9.23
N TYR A 94 1.73 -5.93 -8.71
CA TYR A 94 2.52 -5.00 -7.90
C TYR A 94 2.81 -3.69 -8.65
N HIS A 95 3.20 -3.75 -9.92
CA HIS A 95 3.43 -2.55 -10.74
C HIS A 95 2.16 -1.75 -11.01
N ILE A 96 1.04 -2.41 -11.28
CA ILE A 96 -0.28 -1.77 -11.45
C ILE A 96 -0.65 -1.02 -10.17
N LEU A 97 -0.51 -1.67 -9.01
CA LEU A 97 -0.81 -1.08 -7.71
C LEU A 97 0.10 0.12 -7.43
N LEU A 98 1.40 0.02 -7.73
CA LEU A 98 2.37 1.10 -7.57
C LEU A 98 1.99 2.36 -8.37
N VAL A 99 1.59 2.19 -9.63
CA VAL A 99 1.10 3.31 -10.48
C VAL A 99 -0.25 3.83 -9.99
N SER A 100 -1.13 2.94 -9.52
CA SER A 100 -2.46 3.31 -9.05
C SER A 100 -2.44 4.25 -7.85
N VAL A 101 -1.39 4.23 -7.02
CA VAL A 101 -1.22 5.18 -5.90
C VAL A 101 -1.16 6.62 -6.43
N TYR A 102 -0.33 6.87 -7.43
CA TYR A 102 -0.20 8.21 -8.03
C TYR A 102 -1.48 8.61 -8.77
N ALA A 103 -2.07 7.68 -9.52
CA ALA A 103 -3.34 7.92 -10.20
C ALA A 103 -4.47 8.28 -9.21
N ALA A 104 -4.55 7.58 -8.08
CA ALA A 104 -5.51 7.86 -7.02
C ALA A 104 -5.28 9.25 -6.41
N ILE A 105 -4.03 9.64 -6.13
CA ILE A 105 -3.74 10.98 -5.59
C ILE A 105 -4.09 12.07 -6.61
N VAL A 106 -3.73 11.90 -7.88
CA VAL A 106 -4.11 12.85 -8.95
C VAL A 106 -5.64 12.95 -9.07
N PHE A 107 -6.34 11.83 -9.04
CA PHE A 107 -7.80 11.80 -9.03
C PHE A 107 -8.36 12.60 -7.84
N LEU A 108 -7.84 12.38 -6.62
CA LEU A 108 -8.29 13.12 -5.44
C LEU A 108 -8.04 14.63 -5.57
N VAL A 109 -6.96 15.06 -6.23
CA VAL A 109 -6.69 16.48 -6.50
C VAL A 109 -7.67 17.05 -7.53
N ILE A 110 -7.91 16.35 -8.65
CA ILE A 110 -8.85 16.78 -9.71
C ILE A 110 -10.26 16.99 -9.14
N PHE A 111 -10.72 16.06 -8.30
CA PHE A 111 -12.04 16.13 -7.67
C PHE A 111 -12.07 16.96 -6.38
N LYS A 112 -11.00 17.73 -6.09
CA LYS A 112 -10.89 18.64 -4.93
C LYS A 112 -11.02 17.96 -3.55
N PHE A 113 -10.78 16.65 -3.49
CA PHE A 113 -10.62 15.91 -2.23
C PHE A 113 -9.22 16.07 -1.63
N LEU A 114 -8.22 16.49 -2.40
CA LEU A 114 -6.91 16.91 -1.92
C LEU A 114 -6.54 18.27 -2.54
N PRO A 115 -5.78 19.10 -1.83
CA PRO A 115 -5.27 20.34 -2.40
C PRO A 115 -4.23 20.09 -3.49
N VAL A 116 -4.04 21.06 -4.40
CA VAL A 116 -3.06 20.95 -5.49
C VAL A 116 -1.64 20.78 -4.95
N ALA A 117 -1.34 21.37 -3.78
CA ALA A 117 -0.07 21.19 -3.08
C ALA A 117 0.24 19.72 -2.74
N SER A 118 -0.76 18.83 -2.65
CA SER A 118 -0.54 17.39 -2.47
C SER A 118 0.17 16.72 -3.66
N LEU A 119 0.28 17.36 -4.82
CA LEU A 119 1.08 16.84 -5.94
C LEU A 119 2.59 16.83 -5.64
N ILE A 120 3.04 17.42 -4.53
CA ILE A 120 4.41 17.29 -4.04
C ILE A 120 4.84 15.82 -3.82
N VAL A 121 3.88 14.89 -3.71
CA VAL A 121 4.15 13.44 -3.66
C VAL A 121 4.97 12.93 -4.86
N PHE A 122 4.94 13.62 -6.01
CA PHE A 122 5.75 13.24 -7.17
C PHE A 122 7.26 13.37 -6.92
N LEU A 123 7.70 14.05 -5.86
CA LEU A 123 9.10 14.00 -5.41
C LEU A 123 9.55 12.59 -4.98
N SER A 124 8.62 11.69 -4.70
CA SER A 124 8.90 10.28 -4.42
C SER A 124 9.18 9.42 -5.67
N LEU A 125 9.03 9.97 -6.89
CA LEU A 125 9.24 9.24 -8.15
C LEU A 125 10.58 8.49 -8.24
N PRO A 126 11.73 9.03 -7.79
CA PRO A 126 12.99 8.28 -7.82
C PRO A 126 12.93 6.95 -7.06
N LEU A 127 12.24 6.92 -5.92
CA LEU A 127 12.03 5.69 -5.15
C LEU A 127 11.10 4.71 -5.89
N THR A 128 10.07 5.22 -6.55
CA THR A 128 9.14 4.44 -7.39
C THR A 128 9.84 3.81 -8.57
N ILE A 129 10.68 4.57 -9.28
CA ILE A 129 11.48 4.07 -10.40
C ILE A 129 12.44 2.99 -9.92
N LYS A 130 13.09 3.17 -8.77
CA LYS A 130 13.96 2.17 -8.15
C LYS A 130 13.18 0.90 -7.80
N ALA A 131 12.05 1.03 -7.10
CA ALA A 131 11.21 -0.09 -6.71
C ALA A 131 10.71 -0.87 -7.94
N PHE A 132 10.23 -0.17 -8.97
CA PHE A 132 9.77 -0.75 -10.24
C PHE A 132 10.90 -1.49 -10.97
N THR A 133 12.06 -0.85 -11.14
CA THR A 133 13.15 -1.39 -11.95
C THR A 133 13.79 -2.61 -11.30
N VAL A 134 14.05 -2.54 -9.98
CA VAL A 134 14.64 -3.67 -9.23
C VAL A 134 13.67 -4.84 -9.19
N SER A 135 12.40 -4.59 -8.85
CA SER A 135 11.40 -5.67 -8.78
C SER A 135 11.16 -6.36 -10.12
N ARG A 136 11.10 -5.59 -11.21
CA ARG A 136 10.92 -6.16 -12.57
C ARG A 136 12.07 -7.06 -13.00
N LYS A 137 13.32 -6.72 -12.64
CA LYS A 137 14.50 -7.52 -13.02
C LYS A 137 14.69 -8.74 -12.12
N ASN A 138 14.31 -8.64 -10.85
CA ASN A 138 14.77 -9.56 -9.81
C ASN A 138 13.63 -10.31 -9.08
N PHE A 139 12.40 -10.31 -9.61
CA PHE A 139 11.23 -10.89 -8.92
C PHE A 139 11.39 -12.37 -8.52
N ASP A 140 12.24 -13.13 -9.20
CA ASP A 140 12.51 -14.54 -8.88
C ASP A 140 13.63 -14.74 -7.87
N LYS A 141 14.43 -13.70 -7.59
CA LYS A 141 15.64 -13.78 -6.78
C LYS A 141 15.49 -13.02 -5.47
N VAL A 142 15.36 -13.77 -4.38
CA VAL A 142 15.04 -13.23 -3.04
C VAL A 142 15.97 -12.09 -2.60
N TYR A 143 17.29 -12.33 -2.61
CA TYR A 143 18.26 -11.33 -2.15
C TYR A 143 18.29 -10.08 -3.02
N GLU A 144 18.15 -10.24 -4.33
CA GLU A 144 18.17 -9.13 -5.29
C GLU A 144 16.85 -8.32 -5.29
N LEU A 145 15.80 -8.83 -4.63
CA LEU A 145 14.51 -8.16 -4.44
C LEU A 145 14.48 -7.27 -3.18
N LEU A 146 15.38 -7.49 -2.21
CA LEU A 146 15.46 -6.71 -0.96
C LEU A 146 15.49 -5.19 -1.20
N PRO A 147 16.24 -4.63 -2.18
CA PRO A 147 16.21 -3.20 -2.42
C PRO A 147 14.85 -2.70 -2.92
N ALA A 148 14.05 -3.52 -3.60
CA ALA A 148 12.70 -3.16 -4.00
C ALA A 148 11.76 -3.12 -2.80
N ASN A 149 11.87 -4.09 -1.88
CA ASN A 149 11.11 -4.10 -0.63
C ASN A 149 11.42 -2.84 0.21
N ALA A 150 12.71 -2.56 0.43
CA ALA A 150 13.15 -1.34 1.12
C ALA A 150 12.64 -0.05 0.44
N SER A 151 12.67 0.01 -0.89
CA SER A 151 12.16 1.16 -1.65
C SER A 151 10.63 1.30 -1.51
N THR A 152 9.89 0.19 -1.42
CA THR A 152 8.44 0.17 -1.21
C THR A 152 8.06 0.70 0.18
N ILE A 153 8.80 0.27 1.21
CA ILE A 153 8.65 0.81 2.57
C ILE A 153 8.99 2.30 2.59
N GLY A 154 10.09 2.68 1.93
CA GLY A 154 10.48 4.08 1.78
C GLY A 154 9.42 4.92 1.07
N LEU A 155 8.73 4.37 0.06
CA LEU A 155 7.63 5.04 -0.63
C LEU A 155 6.44 5.28 0.28
N HIS A 156 6.05 4.29 1.09
CA HIS A 156 4.98 4.47 2.07
C HIS A 156 5.27 5.65 3.01
N MET A 157 6.50 5.70 3.56
CA MET A 157 6.93 6.78 4.44
C MET A 157 7.01 8.13 3.72
N ALA A 158 7.63 8.17 2.54
CA ALA A 158 7.82 9.40 1.77
C ALA A 158 6.49 10.00 1.32
N ILE A 159 5.58 9.19 0.76
CA ILE A 159 4.27 9.68 0.31
C ILE A 159 3.42 10.12 1.50
N GLY A 160 3.44 9.40 2.63
CA GLY A 160 2.75 9.83 3.86
C GLY A 160 3.24 11.19 4.36
N ALA A 161 4.55 11.40 4.42
CA ALA A 161 5.15 12.68 4.81
C ALA A 161 4.81 13.80 3.81
N LEU A 162 4.99 13.55 2.51
CA LEU A 162 4.72 14.51 1.44
C LEU A 162 3.24 14.91 1.35
N LEU A 163 2.31 13.97 1.53
CA LEU A 163 0.88 14.27 1.60
C LEU A 163 0.56 15.16 2.80
N SER A 164 1.13 14.85 3.97
CA SER A 164 0.94 15.65 5.19
C SER A 164 1.46 17.08 5.01
N ILE A 165 2.66 17.22 4.42
CA ILE A 165 3.25 18.52 4.08
C ILE A 165 2.38 19.28 3.07
N GLY A 166 1.94 18.62 1.99
CA GLY A 166 1.10 19.25 0.97
C GLY A 166 -0.22 19.77 1.54
N ILE A 167 -0.85 19.02 2.45
CA ILE A 167 -2.08 19.47 3.13
C ILE A 167 -1.80 20.64 4.09
N ALA A 168 -0.67 20.61 4.81
CA ALA A 168 -0.28 21.68 5.71
C ALA A 168 0.08 22.98 4.97
N LEU A 169 0.78 22.89 3.83
CA LEU A 169 1.12 24.04 2.99
C LEU A 169 -0.12 24.74 2.43
N ASP A 170 -1.10 23.98 1.96
CA ASP A 170 -2.38 24.53 1.49
C ASP A 170 -3.10 25.35 2.57
N ARG A 171 -3.10 24.84 3.81
CA ARG A 171 -3.67 25.55 4.98
C ARG A 171 -2.95 26.87 5.28
N ILE A 172 -1.64 26.96 5.05
CA ILE A 172 -0.84 28.16 5.33
C ILE A 172 -0.97 29.18 4.18
N LEU A 173 -1.02 28.71 2.93
CA LEU A 173 -1.09 29.58 1.75
C LEU A 173 -2.50 30.14 1.48
N CYS A 174 -3.55 29.48 1.99
CA CYS A 174 -4.93 29.92 1.89
C CYS A 174 -5.51 30.52 3.19
N ALA A 175 -4.69 30.68 4.24
CA ALA A 175 -5.01 31.42 5.45
C ALA A 175 -4.53 32.87 5.34
#